data_AF-A0A525IWS7-F1
#
_entry.id   AF-A0A525IWS7-F1
#
_cell.length_a   1.000
_cell.length_b   1.000
_cell.length_c   1.000
_cell.angle_alpha   90.00
_cell.angle_beta   90.00
_cell.angle_gamma   90.00
#
_symmetry.space_group_name_H-M   'P 1'
#
loop_
_entity.id
_entity.type
_entity.pdbx_description
1 polymer ?
#
loop_
_entity_poly.entity_id
_entity_poly.type
_entity_poly.pdbx_seq_one_letter_code
_entity_poly.pdbx_strand_id
1 'polypeptide(L)'
;MDIHKPKSWHGVREFLKEYLIIVIGVLTALGAEQVAENLHWREKVHEAKTSVHQELTMATVLADERIARRDCSDAYLADLAAAITASPPAWRPPTSNYCGLKEAGYVTVGNRPWPTEVWRSIEAEGVVSHFDNRYRASAPLLFHFIDGIQTMSRQEDSIAPELEPLAGPLVMTPDSKIHFLTTIAKLRWMNRMLAFFGGQVKGGIANLGETPSAAELKAMQAQVPSLLRAPGVIQNPSTAP
;
A
#
# COMPACT_ATOMS: atom_id res chain seq x y z
N MET A 1 74.06 -35.82 33.87
CA MET A 1 72.84 -35.47 33.10
C MET A 1 71.67 -36.11 33.82
N ASP A 2 71.05 -35.37 34.73
CA ASP A 2 69.85 -35.81 35.43
C ASP A 2 68.66 -35.74 34.49
N ILE A 3 68.26 -36.90 33.99
CA ILE A 3 67.01 -37.08 33.23
C ILE A 3 65.87 -36.98 34.23
N HIS A 4 65.19 -35.83 34.26
CA HIS A 4 63.95 -35.68 34.99
C HIS A 4 62.92 -36.68 34.47
N LYS A 5 62.49 -37.60 35.35
CA LYS A 5 61.40 -38.55 35.09
C LYS A 5 60.11 -37.75 34.86
N PRO A 6 59.44 -37.89 33.69
CA PRO A 6 58.16 -37.24 33.47
C PRO A 6 57.14 -37.78 34.48
N LYS A 7 56.57 -36.86 35.24
CA LYS A 7 55.51 -37.10 36.22
C LYS A 7 54.36 -37.81 35.50
N SER A 8 53.90 -38.94 36.04
CA SER A 8 52.86 -39.78 35.46
C SER A 8 51.61 -38.95 35.14
N TRP A 9 51.19 -38.96 33.88
CA TRP A 9 49.91 -38.43 33.44
C TRP A 9 48.81 -38.93 34.35
N HIS A 10 48.08 -37.99 34.97
CA HIS A 10 46.87 -38.31 35.71
C HIS A 10 45.90 -39.01 34.75
N GLY A 11 45.23 -40.06 35.24
CA GLY A 11 44.58 -41.05 34.39
C GLY A 11 43.55 -40.46 33.43
N VAL A 12 43.39 -41.09 32.26
CA VAL A 12 42.47 -40.74 31.16
C VAL A 12 41.04 -40.38 31.62
N ARG A 13 40.59 -40.94 32.77
CA ARG A 13 39.29 -40.61 33.38
C ARG A 13 39.18 -39.15 33.85
N GLU A 14 40.24 -38.57 34.41
CA GLU A 14 40.27 -37.18 34.87
C GLU A 14 40.16 -36.24 33.67
N PHE A 15 40.98 -36.50 32.64
CA PHE A 15 40.97 -35.75 31.38
C PHE A 15 39.61 -35.79 30.67
N LEU A 16 38.98 -36.98 30.59
CA LEU A 16 37.65 -37.12 29.99
C LEU A 16 36.57 -36.33 30.75
N LYS A 17 36.68 -36.24 32.08
CA LYS A 17 35.74 -35.49 32.92
C LYS A 17 35.86 -33.99 32.67
N GLU A 18 37.08 -33.45 32.61
CA GLU A 18 37.31 -32.04 32.30
C GLU A 18 36.85 -31.67 30.88
N TYR A 19 37.19 -32.51 29.89
CA TYR A 19 36.75 -32.32 28.51
C TYR A 19 35.22 -32.30 28.39
N LEU A 20 34.54 -33.25 29.04
CA LEU A 20 33.08 -33.32 29.02
C LEU A 20 32.42 -32.07 29.62
N ILE A 21 32.96 -31.54 30.72
CA ILE A 21 32.44 -30.33 31.36
C ILE A 21 32.56 -29.13 30.41
N ILE A 22 33.70 -28.98 29.73
CA ILE A 22 33.91 -27.90 28.75
C ILE A 22 32.93 -28.04 27.58
N VAL A 23 32.79 -29.25 27.01
CA VAL A 23 31.87 -29.50 25.89
C VAL A 23 30.42 -29.20 26.28
N ILE A 24 29.98 -29.66 27.46
CA ILE A 24 28.63 -29.37 27.96
C ILE A 24 28.43 -27.86 28.15
N GLY A 25 29.42 -27.15 28.69
CA GLY A 25 29.37 -25.69 28.85
C GLY A 25 29.18 -24.98 27.50
N VAL A 26 29.97 -25.35 26.50
CA VAL A 26 29.88 -24.77 25.15
C VAL A 26 28.54 -25.10 24.48
N LEU A 27 28.07 -26.36 24.57
CA LEU A 27 26.77 -26.75 24.00
C LEU A 27 25.60 -26.04 24.68
N THR A 28 25.69 -25.84 26.00
CA THR A 28 24.65 -25.11 26.76
C THR A 28 24.64 -23.63 26.36
N ALA A 29 25.82 -23.02 26.19
CA ALA A 29 25.93 -21.63 25.74
C ALA A 29 25.34 -21.44 24.33
N LEU A 30 25.70 -22.30 23.37
CA LEU A 30 25.15 -22.28 22.02
C LEU A 30 23.64 -22.55 21.99
N GLY A 31 23.17 -23.48 22.83
CA GLY A 31 21.74 -23.75 22.97
C GLY A 31 20.96 -22.56 23.52
N ALA A 32 21.50 -21.86 24.52
CA ALA A 32 20.88 -20.67 25.09
C ALA A 32 20.82 -19.51 24.07
N GLU A 33 21.89 -19.31 23.30
CA GLU A 33 21.94 -18.31 22.23
C GLU A 33 20.87 -18.56 21.17
N GLN A 34 20.73 -19.81 20.71
CA GLN A 34 19.72 -20.18 19.71
C GLN A 34 18.29 -19.95 20.20
N VAL A 35 18.02 -20.18 21.49
CA VAL A 35 16.69 -19.93 22.09
C VAL A 35 16.42 -18.42 22.19
N ALA A 36 17.40 -17.64 22.63
CA ALA A 36 17.28 -16.19 22.72
C ALA A 36 17.04 -15.57 21.33
N GLU A 37 17.78 -16.01 20.32
CA GLU A 37 17.61 -15.56 18.93
C GLU A 37 16.21 -15.92 18.39
N ASN A 38 15.74 -17.14 18.62
CA ASN A 38 14.42 -17.56 18.18
C ASN A 38 13.29 -16.75 18.87
N LEU A 39 13.44 -16.43 20.16
CA LEU A 39 12.47 -15.56 20.85
C LEU A 39 12.45 -14.15 20.28
N HIS A 40 13.63 -13.58 20.03
CA HIS A 40 13.79 -12.25 19.43
C HIS A 40 13.13 -12.15 18.05
N TRP A 41 13.33 -13.15 17.18
CA TRP A 41 12.70 -13.17 15.86
C TRP A 41 11.18 -13.31 15.92
N ARG A 42 10.64 -14.06 16.89
CA ARG A 42 9.19 -14.19 17.05
C ARG A 42 8.53 -12.86 17.39
N GLU A 43 9.15 -12.06 18.26
CA GLU A 43 8.66 -10.73 18.60
C GLU A 43 8.74 -9.78 17.41
N LYS A 44 9.90 -9.73 16.72
CA LYS A 44 10.07 -8.92 15.49
C LYS A 44 9.06 -9.27 14.40
N VAL A 45 8.82 -10.55 14.15
CA VAL A 45 7.84 -10.99 13.15
C VAL A 45 6.43 -10.57 13.54
N HIS A 46 6.08 -10.65 14.83
CA HIS A 46 4.76 -10.23 15.31
C HIS A 46 4.54 -8.72 15.16
N GLU A 47 5.52 -7.91 15.54
CA GLU A 47 5.48 -6.45 15.38
C GLU A 47 5.42 -6.06 13.90
N ALA A 48 6.25 -6.68 13.05
CA ALA A 48 6.25 -6.45 11.61
C ALA A 48 4.90 -6.80 10.97
N LYS A 49 4.29 -7.94 11.32
CA LYS A 49 2.95 -8.31 10.83
C LYS A 49 1.89 -7.30 11.25
N THR A 50 1.93 -6.84 12.50
CA THR A 50 0.98 -5.83 13.00
C THR A 50 1.12 -4.51 12.25
N SER A 51 2.34 -4.04 12.01
CA SER A 51 2.60 -2.80 11.28
C SER A 51 2.19 -2.91 9.81
N VAL A 52 2.50 -4.04 9.14
CA VAL A 52 2.07 -4.26 7.75
C VAL A 52 0.54 -4.37 7.66
N HIS A 53 -0.12 -5.00 8.63
CA HIS A 53 -1.58 -5.07 8.68
C HIS A 53 -2.23 -3.68 8.70
N GLN A 54 -1.66 -2.74 9.48
CA GLN A 54 -2.14 -1.35 9.52
C GLN A 54 -1.95 -0.65 8.16
N GLU A 55 -0.80 -0.86 7.51
CA GLU A 55 -0.52 -0.35 6.17
C GLU A 55 -1.53 -0.89 5.12
N LEU A 56 -1.79 -2.20 5.15
CA LEU A 56 -2.77 -2.86 4.28
C LEU A 56 -4.21 -2.43 4.59
N THR A 57 -4.51 -2.09 5.84
CA THR A 57 -5.81 -1.51 6.23
C THR A 57 -6.03 -0.16 5.56
N MET A 58 -5.00 0.71 5.58
CA MET A 58 -5.06 1.99 4.86
C MET A 58 -5.22 1.74 3.35
N ALA A 59 -4.41 0.85 2.77
CA ALA A 59 -4.50 0.51 1.34
C ALA A 59 -5.91 0.00 0.95
N THR A 60 -6.57 -0.77 1.83
CA THR A 60 -7.96 -1.24 1.62
C THR A 60 -8.95 -0.07 1.57
N VAL A 61 -8.86 0.87 2.50
CA VAL A 61 -9.74 2.07 2.51
C VAL A 61 -9.55 2.89 1.24
N LEU A 62 -8.31 3.08 0.80
CA LEU A 62 -8.00 3.82 -0.43
C LEU A 62 -8.45 3.08 -1.70
N ALA A 63 -8.33 1.75 -1.71
CA ALA A 63 -8.85 0.92 -2.79
C ALA A 63 -10.39 1.01 -2.89
N ASP A 64 -11.08 0.93 -1.76
CA ASP A 64 -12.53 1.11 -1.70
C ASP A 64 -12.95 2.49 -2.19
N GLU A 65 -12.24 3.54 -1.77
CA GLU A 65 -12.45 4.90 -2.25
C GLU A 65 -12.32 4.99 -3.78
N ARG A 66 -11.28 4.38 -4.36
CA ARG A 66 -11.04 4.39 -5.82
C ARG A 66 -12.11 3.64 -6.59
N ILE A 67 -12.51 2.46 -6.10
CA ILE A 67 -13.56 1.66 -6.72
C ILE A 67 -14.89 2.41 -6.69
N ALA A 68 -15.27 2.95 -5.52
CA ALA A 68 -16.55 3.63 -5.34
C ALA A 68 -16.67 4.93 -6.15
N ARG A 69 -15.56 5.64 -6.40
CA ARG A 69 -15.55 6.87 -7.21
C ARG A 69 -15.50 6.63 -8.71
N ARG A 70 -15.17 5.42 -9.17
CA ARG A 70 -14.91 5.12 -10.59
C ARG A 70 -15.99 5.65 -11.51
N ASP A 71 -17.23 5.23 -11.29
CA ASP A 71 -18.33 5.49 -12.23
C ASP A 71 -18.72 6.97 -12.23
N CYS A 72 -18.68 7.61 -11.06
CA CYS A 72 -18.93 9.03 -10.96
C CYS A 72 -17.87 9.88 -11.68
N SER A 73 -16.58 9.61 -11.45
CA SER A 73 -15.50 10.31 -12.13
C SER A 73 -15.57 10.12 -13.65
N ASP A 74 -15.91 8.91 -14.11
CA ASP A 74 -16.07 8.60 -15.52
C ASP A 74 -17.24 9.35 -16.17
N ALA A 75 -18.38 9.44 -15.47
CA ALA A 75 -19.55 10.18 -15.93
C ALA A 75 -19.25 11.68 -16.00
N TYR A 76 -18.65 12.25 -14.95
CA TYR A 76 -18.22 13.64 -14.92
C TYR A 76 -17.31 14.00 -16.10
N LEU A 77 -16.28 13.19 -16.34
CA LEU A 77 -15.34 13.41 -17.44
C LEU A 77 -16.01 13.24 -18.81
N ALA A 78 -17.00 12.36 -18.93
CA ALA A 78 -17.79 12.22 -20.16
C ALA A 78 -18.67 13.45 -20.43
N ASP A 79 -19.35 13.97 -19.40
CA ASP A 79 -20.18 15.17 -19.49
C ASP A 79 -19.33 16.39 -19.86
N LEU A 80 -18.14 16.51 -19.26
CA LEU A 80 -17.20 17.57 -19.60
C LEU A 80 -16.71 17.48 -21.05
N ALA A 81 -16.38 16.28 -21.53
CA ALA A 81 -16.00 16.08 -22.93
C ALA A 81 -17.14 16.49 -23.87
N ALA A 82 -18.37 16.09 -23.58
CA ALA A 82 -19.54 16.46 -24.37
C ALA A 82 -19.75 17.99 -24.39
N ALA A 83 -19.57 18.66 -23.25
CA ALA A 83 -19.66 20.12 -23.16
C ALA A 83 -18.60 20.82 -24.03
N ILE A 84 -17.34 20.36 -24.00
CA ILE A 84 -16.25 20.91 -24.82
C ILE A 84 -16.51 20.69 -26.32
N THR A 85 -16.99 19.51 -26.70
CA THR A 85 -17.34 19.22 -28.09
C THR A 85 -18.43 20.17 -28.60
N ALA A 86 -19.51 20.33 -27.83
CA ALA A 86 -20.64 21.19 -28.19
C ALA A 86 -20.38 22.70 -28.00
N SER A 87 -19.25 23.08 -27.38
CA SER A 87 -19.06 24.48 -26.98
C SER A 87 -18.88 25.42 -28.18
N PRO A 88 -19.39 26.66 -28.08
CA PRO A 88 -18.98 27.73 -28.99
C PRO A 88 -17.51 28.13 -28.71
N PRO A 89 -16.92 29.01 -29.55
CA PRO A 89 -15.59 29.56 -29.29
C PRO A 89 -15.48 30.32 -27.96
N ALA A 90 -16.57 30.92 -27.46
CA ALA A 90 -16.58 31.53 -26.14
C ALA A 90 -17.01 30.48 -25.09
N TRP A 91 -16.05 29.80 -24.48
CA TRP A 91 -16.29 28.80 -23.44
C TRP A 91 -16.85 29.44 -22.17
N ARG A 92 -17.82 28.76 -21.57
CA ARG A 92 -18.31 29.04 -20.22
C ARG A 92 -18.36 27.71 -19.47
N PRO A 93 -17.81 27.63 -18.24
CA PRO A 93 -17.83 26.41 -17.46
C PRO A 93 -19.27 25.96 -17.21
N PRO A 94 -19.60 24.67 -17.41
CA PRO A 94 -20.87 24.14 -16.97
C PRO A 94 -20.92 24.15 -15.43
N THR A 95 -22.12 24.25 -14.86
CA THR A 95 -22.31 23.95 -13.43
C THR A 95 -22.00 22.48 -13.22
N SER A 96 -20.89 22.20 -12.55
CA SER A 96 -20.37 20.86 -12.34
C SER A 96 -20.78 20.39 -10.93
N ASN A 97 -21.24 19.14 -10.83
CA ASN A 97 -21.40 18.45 -9.55
C ASN A 97 -20.48 17.24 -9.58
N TYR A 98 -19.29 17.38 -9.01
CA TYR A 98 -18.34 16.30 -8.98
C TYR A 98 -18.63 15.37 -7.81
N CYS A 99 -19.27 14.24 -8.07
CA CYS A 99 -19.52 13.20 -7.07
C CYS A 99 -20.20 13.69 -5.78
N GLY A 100 -21.16 14.60 -5.92
CA GLY A 100 -21.89 15.19 -4.81
C GLY A 100 -21.20 16.41 -4.18
N LEU A 101 -19.98 16.73 -4.61
CA LEU A 101 -19.28 17.94 -4.24
C LEU A 101 -19.70 19.08 -5.19
N LYS A 102 -20.36 20.07 -4.61
CA LYS A 102 -20.66 21.35 -5.25
C LYS A 102 -19.47 22.30 -5.04
N GLU A 103 -18.34 22.01 -5.68
CA GLU A 103 -17.20 22.92 -5.67
C GLU A 103 -17.13 23.74 -6.95
N ALA A 104 -16.83 25.03 -6.81
CA ALA A 104 -16.51 25.92 -7.91
C ALA A 104 -15.06 25.67 -8.33
N GLY A 105 -14.81 24.52 -8.99
CA GLY A 105 -13.48 24.12 -9.39
C GLY A 105 -13.48 22.77 -10.09
N TYR A 106 -12.49 22.55 -10.96
CA TYR A 106 -12.30 21.25 -11.59
C TYR A 106 -11.64 20.30 -10.61
N VAL A 107 -11.97 19.02 -10.78
CA VAL A 107 -11.58 17.89 -9.95
C VAL A 107 -10.09 17.89 -9.64
N THR A 108 -9.76 18.07 -8.36
CA THR A 108 -8.50 17.53 -7.84
C THR A 108 -8.83 16.16 -7.26
N VAL A 109 -8.42 15.10 -7.93
CA VAL A 109 -8.48 13.76 -7.32
C VAL A 109 -7.34 13.74 -6.31
N GLY A 110 -7.56 14.34 -5.13
CA GLY A 110 -6.46 14.62 -4.21
C GLY A 110 -5.56 13.42 -4.00
N ASN A 111 -4.26 13.60 -4.27
CA ASN A 111 -3.22 12.59 -4.14
C ASN A 111 -3.44 11.77 -2.86
N ARG A 112 -3.61 10.46 -3.02
CA ARG A 112 -3.71 9.54 -1.88
C ARG A 112 -2.35 8.87 -1.73
N PRO A 113 -1.70 8.97 -0.56
CA PRO A 113 -0.50 8.20 -0.31
C PRO A 113 -0.88 6.72 -0.31
N TRP A 114 -0.27 5.92 -1.17
CA TRP A 114 -0.35 4.47 -1.14
C TRP A 114 0.86 3.98 -0.36
N PRO A 115 0.71 3.75 0.96
CA PRO A 115 1.86 3.52 1.82
C PRO A 115 2.53 2.18 1.47
N THR A 116 3.85 2.19 1.46
CA THR A 116 4.73 1.01 1.24
C THR A 116 5.97 1.06 2.12
N GLU A 117 6.08 2.09 2.96
CA GLU A 117 7.26 2.39 3.76
C GLU A 117 7.48 1.33 4.84
N VAL A 118 6.42 0.81 5.46
CA VAL A 118 6.52 -0.25 6.47
C VAL A 118 7.04 -1.52 5.81
N TRP A 119 6.44 -1.93 4.68
CA TRP A 119 6.89 -3.11 3.94
C TRP A 119 8.37 -3.02 3.55
N ARG A 120 8.80 -1.90 2.96
CA ARG A 120 10.19 -1.71 2.55
C ARG A 120 11.17 -1.74 3.74
N SER A 121 10.77 -1.20 4.89
CA SER A 121 11.60 -1.26 6.10
C SER A 121 11.80 -2.70 6.56
N ILE A 122 10.72 -3.48 6.70
CA ILE A 122 10.83 -4.86 7.19
C ILE A 122 11.55 -5.78 6.21
N GLU A 123 11.46 -5.49 4.90
CA GLU A 123 12.20 -6.21 3.86
C GLU A 123 13.70 -5.90 3.97
N ALA A 124 14.07 -4.62 4.11
CA ALA A 124 15.46 -4.20 4.28
C ALA A 124 16.10 -4.76 5.57
N GLU A 125 15.30 -4.92 6.64
CA GLU A 125 15.73 -5.52 7.90
C GLU A 125 15.84 -7.06 7.84
N GLY A 126 15.42 -7.69 6.74
CA GLY A 126 15.45 -9.15 6.56
C GLY A 126 14.37 -9.92 7.33
N VAL A 127 13.46 -9.23 8.02
CA VAL A 127 12.37 -9.83 8.81
C VAL A 127 11.44 -10.68 7.94
N VAL A 128 11.25 -10.27 6.68
CA VAL A 128 10.42 -11.00 5.70
C VAL A 128 10.88 -12.45 5.53
N SER A 129 12.18 -12.76 5.68
CA SER A 129 12.69 -14.12 5.56
C SER A 129 12.16 -15.09 6.63
N HIS A 130 11.70 -14.56 7.76
CA HIS A 130 11.10 -15.31 8.88
C HIS A 130 9.57 -15.43 8.79
N PHE A 131 8.94 -14.83 7.79
CA PHE A 131 7.51 -15.01 7.55
C PHE A 131 7.21 -16.40 6.98
N ASP A 132 5.95 -16.82 7.12
CA ASP A 132 5.48 -18.07 6.53
C ASP A 132 5.56 -18.05 5.00
N ASN A 133 5.64 -19.24 4.40
CA ASN A 133 5.88 -19.40 2.97
C ASN A 133 4.81 -18.72 2.10
N ARG A 134 3.55 -18.71 2.54
CA ARG A 134 2.45 -18.08 1.80
C ARG A 134 2.65 -16.58 1.74
N TYR A 135 2.96 -15.97 2.88
CA TYR A 135 3.20 -14.53 2.96
C TYR A 135 4.40 -14.13 2.10
N ARG A 136 5.54 -14.84 2.22
CA ARG A 136 6.76 -14.57 1.44
C ARG A 136 6.54 -14.68 -0.07
N ALA A 137 5.69 -15.59 -0.52
CA ALA A 137 5.39 -15.77 -1.94
C ALA A 137 4.42 -14.72 -2.50
N SER A 138 3.51 -14.20 -1.69
CA SER A 138 2.38 -13.38 -2.18
C SER A 138 2.55 -11.88 -1.90
N ALA A 139 3.17 -11.51 -0.77
CA ALA A 139 3.30 -10.12 -0.37
C ALA A 139 4.11 -9.26 -1.36
N PRO A 140 5.26 -9.70 -1.93
CA PRO A 140 6.00 -8.89 -2.90
C PRO A 140 5.16 -8.50 -4.11
N LEU A 141 4.31 -9.40 -4.61
CA LEU A 141 3.42 -9.12 -5.74
C LEU A 141 2.34 -8.11 -5.36
N LEU A 142 1.75 -8.22 -4.16
CA LEU A 142 0.79 -7.24 -3.65
C LEU A 142 1.41 -5.84 -3.55
N PHE A 143 2.59 -5.73 -2.93
CA PHE A 143 3.26 -4.44 -2.78
C PHE A 143 3.72 -3.85 -4.11
N HIS A 144 4.06 -4.69 -5.10
CA HIS A 144 4.29 -4.23 -6.46
C HIS A 144 3.04 -3.60 -7.10
N PHE A 145 1.84 -4.15 -6.85
CA PHE A 145 0.59 -3.52 -7.30
C PHE A 145 0.34 -2.19 -6.59
N ILE A 146 0.58 -2.11 -5.27
CA ILE A 146 0.43 -0.86 -4.50
C ILE A 146 1.35 0.24 -5.07
N ASP A 147 2.62 -0.08 -5.35
CA ASP A 147 3.58 0.83 -5.99
C ASP A 147 3.13 1.27 -7.40
N GLY A 148 2.54 0.36 -8.17
CA GLY A 148 1.95 0.65 -9.47
C GLY A 148 0.83 1.68 -9.37
N ILE A 149 -0.09 1.50 -8.41
CA ILE A 149 -1.18 2.45 -8.15
C ILE A 149 -0.63 3.79 -7.68
N GLN A 150 0.39 3.81 -6.82
CA GLN A 150 1.01 5.06 -6.37
C GLN A 150 1.59 5.85 -7.54
N THR A 151 2.27 5.16 -8.46
CA THR A 151 2.86 5.76 -9.66
C THR A 151 1.78 6.31 -10.59
N MET A 152 0.71 5.54 -10.83
CA MET A 152 -0.42 6.02 -11.62
C MET A 152 -1.18 7.17 -10.96
N SER A 153 -1.33 7.17 -9.63
CA SER A 153 -1.96 8.26 -8.89
C SER A 153 -1.16 9.56 -9.05
N ARG A 154 0.18 9.50 -8.92
CA ARG A 154 1.05 10.66 -9.16
C ARG A 154 0.96 11.19 -10.59
N GLN A 155 0.80 10.30 -11.58
CA GLN A 155 0.58 10.71 -12.96
C GLN A 155 -0.79 11.39 -13.13
N GLU A 156 -1.84 10.86 -12.48
CA GLU A 156 -3.18 11.45 -12.51
C GLU A 156 -3.14 12.87 -11.94
N ASP A 157 -2.47 13.03 -10.80
CA ASP A 157 -2.24 14.33 -10.16
C ASP A 157 -1.46 15.31 -11.03
N SER A 158 -0.56 14.82 -11.90
CA SER A 158 0.19 15.68 -12.81
C SER A 158 -0.59 16.09 -14.06
N ILE A 159 -1.58 15.28 -14.47
CA ILE A 159 -2.39 15.51 -15.67
C ILE A 159 -3.67 16.29 -15.35
N ALA A 160 -4.30 16.03 -14.21
CA ALA A 160 -5.57 16.67 -13.83
C ALA A 160 -5.53 18.22 -13.85
N PRO A 161 -4.44 18.89 -13.40
CA PRO A 161 -4.33 20.35 -13.48
C PRO A 161 -4.35 20.92 -14.89
N GLU A 162 -4.08 20.12 -15.94
CA GLU A 162 -4.21 20.60 -17.32
C GLU A 162 -5.67 21.00 -17.66
N LEU A 163 -6.66 20.53 -16.89
CA LEU A 163 -8.06 20.93 -17.04
C LEU A 163 -8.42 22.20 -16.25
N GLU A 164 -7.54 22.72 -15.41
CA GLU A 164 -7.79 23.92 -14.59
C GLU A 164 -8.25 25.14 -15.40
N PRO A 165 -7.72 25.43 -16.62
CA PRO A 165 -8.19 26.58 -17.40
C PRO A 165 -9.70 26.55 -17.69
N LEU A 166 -10.31 25.36 -17.78
CA LEU A 166 -11.75 25.21 -18.02
C LEU A 166 -12.61 25.74 -16.86
N ALA A 167 -12.02 26.04 -15.69
CA ALA A 167 -12.64 26.70 -14.52
C ALA A 167 -13.15 28.09 -14.83
N GLY A 168 -12.50 28.78 -15.76
CA GLY A 168 -12.83 30.14 -16.14
C GLY A 168 -13.45 30.23 -17.54
N PRO A 169 -14.04 31.40 -17.88
CA PRO A 169 -14.30 31.74 -19.28
C PRO A 169 -13.00 31.76 -20.09
N LEU A 170 -13.00 31.15 -21.29
CA LEU A 170 -11.84 31.15 -22.20
C LEU A 170 -12.24 31.12 -23.68
N VAL A 171 -11.31 31.43 -24.57
CA VAL A 171 -11.50 31.28 -26.02
C VAL A 171 -11.09 29.87 -26.43
N MET A 172 -12.06 29.08 -26.87
CA MET A 172 -11.92 27.68 -27.24
C MET A 172 -11.55 27.57 -28.73
N THR A 173 -10.25 27.48 -29.00
CA THR A 173 -9.71 27.19 -30.33
C THR A 173 -9.82 25.69 -30.66
N PRO A 174 -9.76 25.27 -31.94
CA PRO A 174 -9.72 23.85 -32.31
C PRO A 174 -8.60 23.08 -31.59
N ASP A 175 -7.42 23.66 -31.48
CA ASP A 175 -6.27 23.03 -30.80
C ASP A 175 -6.52 22.86 -29.30
N SER A 176 -7.10 23.87 -28.63
CA SER A 176 -7.46 23.75 -27.21
C SER A 176 -8.53 22.68 -26.97
N LYS A 177 -9.51 22.52 -27.88
CA LYS A 177 -10.48 21.42 -27.81
C LYS A 177 -9.80 20.07 -27.89
N ILE A 178 -8.90 19.89 -28.87
CA ILE A 178 -8.17 18.63 -29.05
C ILE A 178 -7.33 18.32 -27.81
N HIS A 179 -6.64 19.31 -27.26
CA HIS A 179 -5.86 19.17 -26.03
C HIS A 179 -6.74 18.68 -24.87
N PHE A 180 -7.80 19.42 -24.52
CA PHE A 180 -8.65 19.06 -23.38
C PHE A 180 -9.35 17.71 -23.56
N LEU A 181 -9.83 17.39 -24.77
CA LEU A 181 -10.44 16.09 -25.04
C LEU A 181 -9.43 14.94 -24.89
N THR A 182 -8.18 15.16 -25.30
CA THR A 182 -7.10 14.20 -25.10
C THR A 182 -6.77 14.01 -23.62
N THR A 183 -6.68 15.11 -22.86
CA THR A 183 -6.44 15.08 -21.41
C THR A 183 -7.57 14.36 -20.68
N ILE A 184 -8.83 14.63 -21.03
CA ILE A 184 -9.99 13.92 -20.48
C ILE A 184 -9.92 12.42 -20.79
N ALA A 185 -9.59 12.04 -22.03
CA ALA A 185 -9.46 10.63 -22.41
C ALA A 185 -8.39 9.90 -21.59
N LYS A 186 -7.24 10.55 -21.34
CA LYS A 186 -6.17 10.02 -20.47
C LYS A 186 -6.70 9.81 -19.05
N LEU A 187 -7.31 10.83 -18.44
CA LEU A 187 -7.83 10.75 -17.07
C LEU A 187 -8.88 9.65 -16.91
N ARG A 188 -9.78 9.46 -17.89
CA ARG A 188 -10.76 8.36 -17.87
C ARG A 188 -10.10 6.99 -17.90
N TRP A 189 -9.07 6.81 -18.73
CA TRP A 189 -8.31 5.56 -18.75
C TRP A 189 -7.63 5.30 -17.39
N MET A 190 -7.01 6.33 -16.81
CA MET A 190 -6.35 6.23 -15.52
C MET A 190 -7.32 5.90 -14.39
N ASN A 191 -8.46 6.58 -14.32
CA ASN A 191 -9.51 6.33 -13.34
C ASN A 191 -9.98 4.86 -13.36
N ARG A 192 -10.20 4.30 -14.56
CA ARG A 192 -10.57 2.88 -14.71
C ARG A 192 -9.48 1.93 -14.26
N MET A 193 -8.23 2.21 -14.64
CA MET A 193 -7.09 1.37 -14.27
C MET A 193 -6.81 1.42 -12.76
N LEU A 194 -6.89 2.60 -12.14
CA LEU A 194 -6.75 2.77 -10.70
C LEU A 194 -7.84 2.01 -9.93
N ALA A 195 -9.09 2.04 -10.40
CA ALA A 195 -10.17 1.26 -9.81
C ALA A 195 -9.96 -0.26 -10.00
N PHE A 196 -9.50 -0.70 -11.18
CA PHE A 196 -9.17 -2.09 -11.44
C PHE A 196 -8.07 -2.59 -10.50
N PHE A 197 -6.96 -1.85 -10.38
CA PHE A 197 -5.87 -2.20 -9.48
C PHE A 197 -6.27 -2.11 -8.00
N GLY A 198 -7.15 -1.18 -7.62
CA GLY A 198 -7.77 -1.17 -6.28
C GLY A 198 -8.45 -2.50 -5.98
N GLY A 199 -9.18 -3.07 -6.95
CA GLY A 199 -9.76 -4.41 -6.84
C GLY A 199 -8.70 -5.51 -6.68
N GLN A 200 -7.59 -5.45 -7.43
CA GLN A 200 -6.47 -6.38 -7.30
C GLN A 200 -5.79 -6.31 -5.93
N VAL A 201 -5.58 -5.10 -5.40
CA VAL A 201 -5.04 -4.89 -4.05
C VAL A 201 -5.94 -5.52 -3.00
N LYS A 202 -7.25 -5.29 -3.04
CA LYS A 202 -8.20 -5.92 -2.12
C LYS A 202 -8.17 -7.44 -2.21
N GLY A 203 -8.16 -7.99 -3.43
CA GLY A 203 -8.04 -9.44 -3.64
C GLY A 203 -6.73 -10.01 -3.08
N GLY A 204 -5.61 -9.31 -3.28
CA GLY A 204 -4.30 -9.69 -2.74
C GLY A 204 -4.26 -9.66 -1.20
N ILE A 205 -4.85 -8.63 -0.57
CA ILE A 205 -4.96 -8.53 0.89
C ILE A 205 -5.79 -9.69 1.45
N ALA A 206 -6.94 -10.00 0.82
CA ALA A 206 -7.74 -11.16 1.21
C ALA A 206 -6.97 -12.48 1.03
N ASN A 207 -6.21 -12.61 -0.06
CA ASN A 207 -5.35 -13.77 -0.31
C ASN A 207 -4.17 -13.90 0.66
N LEU A 208 -3.78 -12.85 1.38
CA LEU A 208 -2.81 -12.93 2.48
C LEU A 208 -3.47 -13.30 3.82
N GLY A 209 -4.80 -13.25 3.93
CA GLY A 209 -5.50 -13.38 5.20
C GLY A 209 -5.46 -12.09 6.04
N GLU A 210 -5.15 -10.95 5.42
CA GLU A 210 -4.96 -9.64 6.06
C GLU A 210 -6.20 -8.74 5.86
N THR A 211 -7.39 -9.33 5.68
CA THR A 211 -8.61 -8.55 5.48
C THR A 211 -8.96 -7.78 6.76
N PRO A 212 -9.00 -6.43 6.73
CA PRO A 212 -9.32 -5.66 7.92
C PRO A 212 -10.78 -5.88 8.34
N SER A 213 -11.03 -5.87 9.64
CA SER A 213 -12.38 -5.89 10.20
C SER A 213 -13.14 -4.59 9.88
N ALA A 214 -14.48 -4.65 9.94
CA ALA A 214 -15.31 -3.47 9.76
C ALA A 214 -15.01 -2.35 10.79
N ALA A 215 -14.59 -2.72 12.00
CA ALA A 215 -14.21 -1.77 13.04
C ALA A 215 -12.89 -1.04 12.68
N GLU A 216 -11.90 -1.77 12.17
CA GLU A 216 -10.62 -1.21 11.70
C GLU A 216 -10.83 -0.30 10.50
N LEU A 217 -11.62 -0.72 9.51
CA LEU A 217 -11.95 0.13 8.36
C LEU A 217 -12.62 1.43 8.80
N LYS A 218 -13.59 1.36 9.71
CA LYS A 218 -14.27 2.54 10.26
C LYS A 218 -13.31 3.46 11.02
N ALA A 219 -12.42 2.89 11.83
CA ALA A 219 -11.43 3.64 12.57
C ALA A 219 -10.43 4.34 11.63
N MET A 220 -9.97 3.64 10.60
CA MET A 220 -9.06 4.17 9.58
C MET A 220 -9.73 5.27 8.75
N GLN A 221 -10.97 5.06 8.30
CA GLN A 221 -11.76 6.07 7.59
C GLN A 221 -11.97 7.35 8.41
N ALA A 222 -12.05 7.25 9.74
CA ALA A 222 -12.17 8.42 10.61
C ALA A 222 -10.88 9.27 10.66
N GLN A 223 -9.72 8.67 10.35
CA GLN A 223 -8.41 9.33 10.32
C GLN A 223 -8.12 9.97 8.95
N VAL A 224 -8.70 9.45 7.87
CA VAL A 224 -8.56 10.03 6.53
C VAL A 224 -9.37 11.34 6.44
N PRO A 225 -8.75 12.50 6.14
CA PRO A 225 -9.45 13.78 6.07
C PRO A 225 -10.67 13.75 5.14
N SER A 226 -11.73 14.42 5.61
CA SER A 226 -13.16 14.41 5.23
C SER A 226 -13.65 14.34 3.76
N LEU A 227 -12.81 14.20 2.73
CA LEU A 227 -13.30 14.07 1.34
C LEU A 227 -14.07 12.74 1.09
N LEU A 228 -13.87 11.73 1.95
CA LEU A 228 -14.68 10.51 1.96
C LEU A 228 -16.10 10.69 2.52
N ARG A 229 -16.42 11.84 3.14
CA ARG A 229 -17.75 12.13 3.68
C ARG A 229 -18.70 12.72 2.63
N ALA A 230 -18.35 12.69 1.34
CA ALA A 230 -19.31 12.98 0.29
C ALA A 230 -20.52 12.03 0.44
N PRO A 231 -21.73 12.54 0.72
CA PRO A 231 -22.89 11.71 0.96
C PRO A 231 -23.21 10.89 -0.31
N GLY A 232 -23.11 9.56 -0.22
CA GLY A 232 -23.46 8.63 -1.29
C GLY A 232 -22.38 7.64 -1.72
N VAL A 233 -21.13 7.81 -1.32
CA VAL A 233 -20.01 6.94 -1.79
C VAL A 233 -19.80 5.70 -0.90
N ILE A 234 -20.08 5.76 0.41
CA ILE A 234 -19.88 4.64 1.35
C ILE A 234 -21.07 4.51 2.32
N GLN A 235 -22.30 4.35 1.80
CA GLN A 235 -23.46 4.11 2.68
C GLN A 235 -23.89 2.65 2.79
N ASN A 236 -23.23 1.71 2.10
CA ASN A 236 -23.51 0.28 2.32
C ASN A 236 -22.30 -0.63 2.04
N PRO A 237 -21.51 -0.97 3.08
CA PRO A 237 -20.50 -2.02 2.97
C PRO A 237 -21.07 -3.46 3.00
N SER A 238 -22.40 -3.67 3.06
CA SER A 238 -22.98 -4.99 3.37
C SER A 238 -23.45 -5.85 2.18
N THR A 239 -23.09 -5.54 0.94
CA THR A 239 -23.61 -6.27 -0.24
C THR A 239 -22.56 -6.63 -1.29
N ALA A 240 -21.35 -7.02 -0.87
CA ALA A 240 -20.46 -7.79 -1.73
C ALA A 240 -20.70 -9.29 -1.46
N PRO A 241 -20.93 -10.12 -2.50
CA PRO A 241 -21.16 -11.57 -2.37
C PRO A 241 -19.92 -12.34 -1.90
#